data_AF-W0JNG2-F1
#
_entry.id   AF-W0JNG2-F1
#
_cell.length_a   1.000
_cell.length_b   1.000
_cell.length_c   1.000
_cell.angle_alpha   90.00
_cell.angle_beta   90.00
_cell.angle_gamma   90.00
#
_symmetry.space_group_name_H-M   'P 1'
#
loop_
_entity.id
_entity.type
_entity.pdbx_description
1 polymer ?
#
loop_
_entity_poly.entity_id
_entity_poly.type
_entity_poly.pdbx_seq_one_letter_code
_entity_poly.pdbx_strand_id
1 'polypeptide(L)'
;MRRIYESDALSRDDDQFSPTERSSSEGPQAARSINGSAWSKRLIPHGIRRRAISVRVSTPTPEVAPETPIPFTVTMKNALPIPITIRTRSPICWTWSIDDAPEASRTSRRDPPDRTGELHFDRGERRQFRRRWSQLFQVSDREWEPAEPGEYTISAALNVDDAKRRGLYDETTVHITS
;
A
#
# COMPACT_ATOMS: atom_id res chain seq x y z
N MET A 1 -23.70 42.31 -4.68
CA MET A 1 -22.24 42.26 -4.96
C MET A 1 -21.52 41.87 -3.68
N ARG A 2 -20.49 41.00 -3.76
CA ARG A 2 -19.82 40.20 -2.70
C ARG A 2 -20.70 39.01 -2.24
N ARG A 3 -20.48 37.75 -2.62
CA ARG A 3 -19.26 36.91 -2.72
C ARG A 3 -18.35 37.04 -1.50
N ILE A 4 -18.50 36.08 -0.60
CA ILE A 4 -17.38 35.44 0.06
C ILE A 4 -17.73 33.96 0.14
N TYR A 5 -16.84 33.16 -0.41
CA TYR A 5 -16.90 31.73 -0.51
C TYR A 5 -17.00 31.16 0.91
N GLU A 6 -18.03 30.37 1.14
CA GLU A 6 -17.97 29.30 2.12
C GLU A 6 -16.70 28.52 1.79
N SER A 7 -15.70 28.70 2.65
CA SER A 7 -14.46 27.97 2.56
C SER A 7 -14.79 26.56 3.00
N ASP A 8 -15.33 25.79 2.06
CA ASP A 8 -15.37 24.34 2.12
C ASP A 8 -13.91 23.91 2.22
N ALA A 9 -13.47 23.69 3.46
CA ALA A 9 -12.18 23.18 3.77
C ALA A 9 -12.13 21.81 3.09
N LEU A 10 -11.48 21.77 1.92
CA LEU A 10 -11.17 20.55 1.21
C LEU A 10 -10.63 19.56 2.23
N SER A 11 -11.50 18.64 2.67
CA SER A 11 -11.09 17.46 3.40
C SER A 11 -10.06 16.83 2.50
N ARG A 12 -8.79 16.89 2.93
CA ARG A 12 -7.67 16.28 2.26
C ARG A 12 -7.88 14.78 2.44
N ASP A 13 -8.73 14.23 1.58
CA ASP A 13 -9.12 12.84 1.60
C ASP A 13 -7.85 12.02 1.32
N ASP A 14 -7.64 11.02 2.17
CA ASP A 14 -6.50 10.11 2.23
C ASP A 14 -5.12 10.70 2.58
N ASP A 15 -4.75 10.62 3.86
CA ASP A 15 -3.37 10.29 4.23
C ASP A 15 -3.00 8.98 3.52
N GLN A 16 -2.31 9.10 2.38
CA GLN A 16 -1.89 7.99 1.52
C GLN A 16 -1.21 6.83 2.28
N PHE A 17 -0.60 7.13 3.43
CA PHE A 17 0.14 6.20 4.27
C PHE A 17 -0.60 5.76 5.54
N SER A 18 -1.81 6.28 5.78
CA SER A 18 -2.65 5.88 6.90
C SER A 18 -3.51 4.68 6.50
N PRO A 19 -3.46 3.57 7.26
CA PRO A 19 -4.33 2.43 6.99
C PRO A 19 -5.80 2.80 7.20
N THR A 20 -6.67 2.37 6.30
CA THR A 20 -8.12 2.46 6.46
C THR A 20 -8.58 1.62 7.65
N GLU A 21 -7.95 0.45 7.84
CA GLU A 21 -8.20 -0.43 8.99
C GLU A 21 -6.88 -0.95 9.57
N ARG A 22 -6.80 -1.00 10.89
CA ARG A 22 -5.72 -1.65 11.64
C ARG A 22 -6.33 -2.70 12.55
N SER A 23 -5.97 -3.96 12.35
CA SER A 23 -6.28 -5.02 13.30
C SER A 23 -5.00 -5.40 14.03
N SER A 24 -4.82 -4.90 15.25
CA SER A 24 -3.97 -5.55 16.24
C SER A 24 -4.76 -6.73 16.77
N SER A 25 -4.30 -7.96 16.55
CA SER A 25 -4.93 -9.12 17.18
C SER A 25 -4.93 -8.93 18.69
N GLU A 26 -6.12 -8.76 19.28
CA GLU A 26 -6.35 -8.82 20.73
C GLU A 26 -6.04 -10.24 21.21
N GLY A 27 -4.76 -10.52 21.43
CA GLY A 27 -4.30 -11.65 22.22
C GLY A 27 -4.40 -11.31 23.71
N PRO A 28 -4.63 -12.30 24.59
CA PRO A 28 -4.90 -12.06 26.01
C PRO A 28 -3.81 -11.19 26.65
N GLN A 29 -4.24 -10.18 27.42
CA GLN A 29 -3.41 -9.13 28.07
C GLN A 29 -2.36 -9.65 29.08
N ALA A 30 -2.11 -10.96 29.14
CA ALA A 30 -1.32 -11.63 30.18
C ALA A 30 0.18 -11.82 29.89
N ALA A 31 0.73 -11.23 28.82
CA ALA A 31 2.14 -11.45 28.45
C ALA A 31 3.04 -10.19 28.49
N ARG A 32 2.72 -9.22 29.36
CA ARG A 32 3.67 -8.16 29.73
C ARG A 32 4.75 -8.77 30.65
N SER A 33 5.83 -9.32 30.07
CA SER A 33 7.18 -9.49 30.67
C SER A 33 7.97 -10.72 30.21
N ILE A 34 7.51 -11.50 29.23
CA ILE A 34 8.34 -12.61 28.75
C ILE A 34 9.35 -12.10 27.74
N ASN A 35 10.62 -12.05 28.15
CA ASN A 35 11.82 -11.81 27.35
C ASN A 35 11.85 -12.72 26.10
N GLY A 36 11.20 -12.28 25.01
CA GLY A 36 11.01 -13.06 23.78
C GLY A 36 12.26 -13.21 22.91
N SER A 37 13.37 -12.57 23.30
CA SER A 37 14.65 -12.64 22.58
C SER A 37 15.33 -14.01 22.72
N ALA A 38 15.06 -14.76 23.79
CA ALA A 38 15.68 -16.06 24.06
C ALA A 38 14.93 -17.24 23.40
N TRP A 39 13.60 -17.20 23.33
CA TRP A 39 12.79 -18.29 22.73
C TRP A 39 12.64 -18.22 21.21
N SER A 40 12.77 -17.04 20.59
CA SER A 40 12.62 -16.86 19.14
C SER A 40 13.78 -17.44 18.31
N LYS A 41 14.94 -17.73 18.91
CA LYS A 41 16.11 -18.26 18.19
C LYS A 41 15.99 -19.75 17.82
N ARG A 42 15.11 -20.53 18.46
CA ARG A 42 15.13 -22.01 18.37
C ARG A 42 14.00 -22.64 17.56
N LEU A 43 12.96 -21.88 17.16
CA LEU A 43 11.71 -22.46 16.62
C LEU A 43 11.17 -21.84 15.33
N ILE A 44 11.95 -20.99 14.63
CA ILE A 44 11.52 -20.46 13.32
C ILE A 44 12.35 -21.13 12.21
N PRO A 45 11.79 -22.12 11.49
CA PRO A 45 12.41 -22.71 10.31
C PRO A 45 12.94 -21.66 9.33
N HIS A 46 14.13 -21.90 8.76
CA HIS A 46 14.81 -20.95 7.86
C HIS A 46 13.96 -20.53 6.64
N GLY A 47 12.97 -21.33 6.23
CA GLY A 47 12.01 -20.98 5.17
C GLY A 47 11.05 -19.84 5.51
N ILE A 48 10.75 -19.62 6.80
CA ILE A 48 9.78 -18.58 7.26
C ILE A 48 10.42 -17.19 7.28
N ARG A 49 11.76 -17.10 7.36
CA ARG A 49 12.50 -15.83 7.46
C ARG A 49 12.42 -14.96 6.20
N ARG A 50 12.05 -15.53 5.05
CA ARG A 50 11.96 -14.80 3.76
C ARG A 50 10.67 -13.97 3.61
N ARG A 51 9.74 -14.01 4.57
CA ARG A 51 8.42 -13.35 4.45
C ARG A 51 7.98 -12.67 5.75
N ALA A 52 8.81 -11.79 6.29
CA ALA A 52 8.48 -11.05 7.52
C ALA A 52 7.23 -10.16 7.33
N ILE A 53 7.16 -9.48 6.20
CA ILE A 53 5.95 -8.81 5.71
C ILE A 53 5.44 -9.52 4.47
N SER A 54 4.14 -9.76 4.41
CA SER A 54 3.44 -10.05 3.17
C SER A 54 2.73 -8.79 2.68
N VAL A 55 2.92 -8.45 1.41
CA VAL A 55 2.07 -7.49 0.68
C VAL A 55 1.07 -8.30 -0.13
N ARG A 56 -0.18 -7.83 -0.19
CA ARG A 56 -1.23 -8.43 -1.02
C ARG A 56 -2.05 -7.35 -1.70
N VAL A 57 -2.28 -7.45 -3.00
CA VAL A 57 -3.21 -6.60 -3.75
C VAL A 57 -4.41 -7.44 -4.15
N SER A 58 -5.62 -6.92 -3.94
CA SER A 58 -6.84 -7.60 -4.36
C SER A 58 -7.89 -6.60 -4.82
N THR A 59 -8.52 -6.91 -5.94
CA THR A 59 -9.73 -6.25 -6.44
C THR A 59 -10.94 -7.16 -6.22
N PRO A 60 -12.11 -6.65 -5.79
CA PRO A 60 -13.33 -7.45 -5.69
C PRO A 60 -13.94 -7.75 -7.07
N THR A 61 -13.63 -6.92 -8.08
CA THR A 61 -14.20 -7.05 -9.42
C THR A 61 -13.07 -6.97 -10.44
N PRO A 62 -12.70 -8.10 -11.08
CA PRO A 62 -11.65 -8.12 -12.07
C PRO A 62 -12.09 -7.55 -13.42
N GLU A 63 -13.40 -7.56 -13.74
CA GLU A 63 -13.95 -7.02 -14.98
C GLU A 63 -14.81 -5.79 -14.68
N VAL A 64 -14.50 -4.66 -15.30
CA VAL A 64 -15.13 -3.38 -14.97
C VAL A 64 -15.49 -2.63 -16.25
N ALA A 65 -16.67 -2.01 -16.28
CA ALA A 65 -17.09 -1.17 -17.39
C ALA A 65 -16.23 0.11 -17.48
N PRO A 66 -16.17 0.78 -18.64
CA PRO A 66 -15.45 2.05 -18.77
C PRO A 66 -16.02 3.10 -17.80
N GLU A 67 -15.17 4.04 -17.39
CA GLU A 67 -15.53 5.15 -16.48
C GLU A 67 -16.00 4.72 -15.07
N THR A 68 -15.92 3.42 -14.76
CA THR A 68 -16.30 2.90 -13.44
C THR A 68 -15.07 2.78 -12.54
N PRO A 69 -15.02 3.48 -11.40
CA PRO A 69 -13.86 3.40 -10.51
C PRO A 69 -13.60 1.96 -10.04
N ILE A 70 -12.35 1.52 -10.18
CA ILE A 70 -11.89 0.18 -9.81
C ILE A 70 -11.41 0.20 -8.36
N PRO A 71 -12.14 -0.37 -7.39
CA PRO A 71 -11.67 -0.47 -6.03
C PRO A 71 -10.62 -1.57 -5.90
N PHE A 72 -9.57 -1.32 -5.13
CA PHE A 72 -8.61 -2.36 -4.77
C PHE A 72 -8.14 -2.17 -3.33
N THR A 73 -7.71 -3.26 -2.72
CA THR A 73 -7.21 -3.28 -1.35
C THR A 73 -5.77 -3.75 -1.34
N VAL A 74 -4.89 -2.95 -0.73
CA VAL A 74 -3.53 -3.33 -0.42
C VAL A 74 -3.48 -3.76 1.04
N THR A 75 -3.12 -5.01 1.29
CA THR A 75 -2.97 -5.56 2.63
C THR A 75 -1.49 -5.80 2.92
N MET A 76 -1.01 -5.23 4.01
CA MET A 76 0.34 -5.48 4.53
C MET A 76 0.22 -6.17 5.87
N LYS A 77 0.94 -7.27 6.06
CA LYS A 77 0.86 -8.05 7.30
C LYS A 77 2.24 -8.46 7.79
N ASN A 78 2.50 -8.23 9.07
CA ASN A 78 3.59 -8.88 9.79
C ASN A 78 3.22 -10.34 10.07
N ALA A 79 3.88 -11.27 9.39
CA ALA A 79 3.67 -12.69 9.58
C ALA A 79 4.42 -13.25 10.80
N LEU A 80 5.27 -12.44 11.44
CA LEU A 80 6.10 -12.86 12.56
C LEU A 80 5.40 -12.64 13.91
N PRO A 81 5.70 -13.50 14.90
CA PRO A 81 5.24 -13.33 16.27
C PRO A 81 6.10 -12.29 17.03
N ILE A 82 6.73 -11.34 16.34
CA ILE A 82 7.53 -10.26 16.93
C ILE A 82 7.30 -8.96 16.15
N PRO A 83 7.37 -7.79 16.80
CA PRO A 83 7.37 -6.52 16.10
C PRO A 83 8.54 -6.41 15.12
N ILE A 84 8.32 -5.71 14.01
CA ILE A 84 9.35 -5.42 13.01
C ILE A 84 9.29 -3.99 12.51
N THR A 85 10.45 -3.43 12.18
CA THR A 85 10.58 -2.12 11.54
C THR A 85 11.30 -2.28 10.21
N ILE A 86 10.72 -1.75 9.14
CA ILE A 86 11.33 -1.70 7.81
C ILE A 86 11.77 -0.26 7.52
N ARG A 87 13.04 -0.09 7.20
CA ARG A 87 13.56 1.18 6.67
C ARG A 87 13.23 1.30 5.20
N THR A 88 12.72 2.46 4.80
CA THR A 88 12.33 2.77 3.42
C THR A 88 13.24 3.84 2.83
N ARG A 89 13.36 3.86 1.49
CA ARG A 89 14.26 4.75 0.76
C ARG A 89 13.93 6.22 0.94
N SER A 90 12.67 6.52 1.22
CA SER A 90 12.18 7.87 1.50
C SER A 90 11.07 7.83 2.56
N PRO A 91 10.49 8.96 2.99
CA PRO A 91 9.34 8.96 3.90
C PRO A 91 8.10 8.30 3.32
N ILE A 92 8.01 8.20 1.99
CA ILE A 92 6.98 7.44 1.28
C ILE A 92 7.27 5.97 1.51
N CYS A 93 6.53 5.33 2.41
CA CYS A 93 6.83 3.98 2.86
C CYS A 93 6.46 2.89 1.84
N TRP A 94 5.48 3.16 0.99
CA TRP A 94 4.98 2.23 -0.01
C TRP A 94 4.34 2.99 -1.18
N THR A 95 4.11 2.30 -2.28
CA THR A 95 3.45 2.85 -3.46
C THR A 95 2.57 1.78 -4.12
N TRP A 96 1.62 2.22 -4.93
CA TRP A 96 0.88 1.38 -5.85
C TRP A 96 1.03 1.93 -7.26
N SER A 97 0.90 1.09 -8.27
CA SER A 97 1.02 1.48 -9.67
C SER A 97 -0.06 0.81 -10.52
N ILE A 98 -0.36 1.41 -11.67
CA ILE A 98 -1.10 0.79 -12.77
C ILE A 98 -0.14 0.66 -13.94
N ASP A 99 0.17 -0.56 -14.40
CA ASP A 99 1.15 -0.82 -15.47
C ASP A 99 2.45 -0.02 -15.29
N ASP A 100 3.05 -0.16 -14.11
CA ASP A 100 4.25 0.56 -13.67
C ASP A 100 4.11 2.09 -13.50
N ALA A 101 2.97 2.70 -13.85
CA ALA A 101 2.68 4.12 -13.58
C ALA A 101 2.29 4.33 -12.10
N PRO A 102 3.18 4.90 -11.26
CA PRO A 102 2.93 5.04 -9.83
C PRO A 102 1.74 5.96 -9.58
N GLU A 103 0.79 5.49 -8.77
CA GLU A 103 -0.45 6.20 -8.42
C GLU A 103 -1.26 6.61 -9.67
N ALA A 104 -1.16 5.81 -10.73
CA ALA A 104 -1.72 6.10 -12.06
C ALA A 104 -1.20 7.42 -12.67
N SER A 105 0.02 7.84 -12.31
CA SER A 105 0.67 9.01 -12.86
C SER A 105 1.79 8.61 -13.81
N ARG A 106 1.71 9.10 -15.06
CA ARG A 106 2.73 8.94 -16.10
C ARG A 106 3.73 10.11 -16.09
N THR A 107 3.55 11.09 -15.20
CA THR A 107 4.49 12.20 -15.04
C THR A 107 5.61 11.84 -14.07
N SER A 108 6.76 12.48 -14.24
CA SER A 108 7.85 12.38 -13.26
C SER A 108 7.41 13.03 -11.95
N ARG A 109 7.22 12.21 -10.91
CA ARG A 109 6.97 12.72 -9.56
C ARG A 109 8.17 13.55 -9.10
N ARG A 110 7.92 14.65 -8.41
CA ARG A 110 8.98 15.39 -7.71
C ARG A 110 9.70 14.43 -6.78
N ASP A 111 11.04 14.42 -6.83
CA ASP A 111 11.83 13.53 -6.00
C ASP A 111 11.45 13.70 -4.52
N PRO A 112 11.19 12.58 -3.81
CA PRO A 112 10.90 12.67 -2.40
C PRO A 112 12.15 13.21 -1.68
N PRO A 113 11.97 13.87 -0.52
CA PRO A 113 13.09 14.36 0.26
C PRO A 113 14.08 13.23 0.56
N ASP A 114 15.38 13.51 0.45
CA ASP A 114 16.47 12.57 0.68
C ASP A 114 16.66 12.30 2.18
N ARG A 115 15.70 11.57 2.75
CA ARG A 115 15.72 11.06 4.12
C ARG A 115 14.96 9.74 4.18
N THR A 116 15.47 8.76 4.90
CA THR A 116 14.81 7.46 5.03
C THR A 116 13.51 7.56 5.82
N GLY A 117 12.52 6.74 5.47
CA GLY A 117 11.33 6.50 6.28
C GLY A 117 11.45 5.22 7.11
N GLU A 118 10.52 5.04 8.05
CA GLU A 118 10.41 3.81 8.83
C GLU A 118 8.95 3.35 8.89
N LEU A 119 8.73 2.08 8.55
CA LEU A 119 7.43 1.42 8.62
C LEU A 119 7.48 0.36 9.72
N HIS A 120 6.92 0.68 10.87
CA HIS A 120 6.79 -0.22 12.01
C HIS A 120 5.53 -1.07 11.91
N PHE A 121 5.62 -2.37 12.23
CA PHE A 121 4.49 -3.27 12.45
C PHE A 121 4.65 -3.99 13.79
N ASP A 122 3.59 -4.01 14.59
CA ASP A 122 3.51 -4.85 15.78
C ASP A 122 3.41 -6.35 15.40
N ARG A 123 3.56 -7.24 16.39
CA ARG A 123 3.35 -8.69 16.26
C ARG A 123 2.03 -8.97 15.55
N GLY A 124 2.11 -9.69 14.43
CA GLY A 124 0.91 -10.11 13.70
C GLY A 124 0.10 -8.97 13.06
N GLU A 125 0.56 -7.71 13.16
CA GLU A 125 -0.22 -6.55 12.73
C GLU A 125 -0.57 -6.64 11.25
N ARG A 126 -1.85 -6.41 10.95
CA ARG A 126 -2.35 -6.27 9.58
C ARG A 126 -2.86 -4.85 9.37
N ARG A 127 -2.38 -4.22 8.30
CA ARG A 127 -2.82 -2.93 7.79
C ARG A 127 -3.49 -3.11 6.45
N GLN A 128 -4.66 -2.50 6.28
CA GLN A 128 -5.38 -2.52 5.01
C GLN A 128 -5.56 -1.09 4.52
N PHE A 129 -5.21 -0.88 3.26
CA PHE A 129 -5.35 0.38 2.54
C PHE A 129 -6.34 0.16 1.42
N ARG A 130 -7.51 0.80 1.52
CA ARG A 130 -8.51 0.75 0.46
C ARG A 130 -8.26 1.91 -0.49
N ARG A 131 -8.18 1.62 -1.78
CA ARG A 131 -7.92 2.59 -2.84
C ARG A 131 -8.91 2.39 -3.98
N ARG A 132 -9.00 3.40 -4.82
CA ARG A 132 -9.81 3.36 -6.04
C ARG A 132 -9.00 3.99 -7.16
N TRP A 133 -9.00 3.37 -8.31
CA TRP A 133 -8.48 3.96 -9.54
C TRP A 133 -9.67 4.35 -10.43
N SER A 134 -9.75 5.62 -10.81
CA SER A 134 -10.85 6.16 -11.63
C SER A 134 -10.74 5.81 -13.11
N GLN A 135 -9.88 4.86 -13.50
CA GLN A 135 -9.52 4.57 -14.89
C GLN A 135 -8.94 5.78 -15.63
N LEU A 136 -8.28 6.69 -14.89
CA LEU A 136 -7.61 7.85 -15.46
C LEU A 136 -6.10 7.76 -15.19
N PHE A 137 -5.30 8.12 -16.18
CA PHE A 137 -3.87 8.34 -16.04
C PHE A 137 -3.57 9.83 -16.03
N GLN A 138 -2.82 10.29 -15.03
CA GLN A 138 -2.30 11.64 -15.05
C GLN A 138 -1.16 11.72 -16.06
N VAL A 139 -1.32 12.54 -17.11
CA VAL A 139 -0.29 12.75 -18.15
C VAL A 139 0.42 14.08 -18.02
N SER A 140 -0.17 15.03 -17.28
CA SER A 140 0.48 16.28 -16.88
C SER A 140 -0.04 16.77 -15.52
N ASP A 141 0.51 17.86 -14.99
CA ASP A 141 0.06 18.45 -13.72
C ASP A 141 -1.45 18.81 -13.71
N ARG A 142 -2.06 18.98 -14.89
CA ARG A 142 -3.47 19.41 -15.02
C ARG A 142 -4.30 18.54 -15.95
N GLU A 143 -3.73 17.46 -16.47
CA GLU A 143 -4.36 16.66 -17.52
C GLU A 143 -4.40 15.19 -17.14
N TRP A 144 -5.56 14.60 -17.40
CA TRP A 144 -5.88 13.22 -17.13
C TRP A 144 -6.46 12.60 -18.39
N GLU A 145 -5.91 11.47 -18.80
CA GLU A 145 -6.39 10.70 -19.94
C GLU A 145 -7.13 9.45 -19.46
N PRO A 146 -8.28 9.11 -20.08
CA PRO A 146 -8.95 7.86 -19.77
C PRO A 146 -8.12 6.65 -20.22
N ALA A 147 -8.18 5.59 -19.44
CA ALA A 147 -7.67 4.29 -19.82
C ALA A 147 -8.54 3.70 -20.95
N GLU A 148 -7.89 3.15 -21.97
CA GLU A 148 -8.59 2.43 -23.03
C GLU A 148 -9.11 1.08 -22.51
N PRO A 149 -10.15 0.48 -23.12
CA PRO A 149 -10.53 -0.90 -22.83
C PRO A 149 -9.35 -1.86 -22.99
N GLY A 150 -9.18 -2.79 -22.06
CA GLY A 150 -8.03 -3.69 -22.04
C GLY A 150 -7.65 -4.21 -20.66
N GLU A 151 -6.56 -4.95 -20.59
CA GLU A 151 -6.00 -5.50 -19.36
C GLU A 151 -5.02 -4.52 -18.71
N TYR A 152 -5.13 -4.35 -17.39
CA TYR A 152 -4.28 -3.49 -16.57
C TYR A 152 -3.80 -4.22 -15.33
N THR A 153 -2.55 -4.01 -14.95
CA THR A 153 -1.94 -4.57 -13.75
C THR A 153 -1.90 -3.53 -12.64
N ILE A 154 -2.59 -3.81 -11.55
CA ILE A 154 -2.51 -3.05 -10.31
C ILE A 154 -1.44 -3.70 -9.42
N SER A 155 -0.35 -2.98 -9.15
CA SER A 155 0.71 -3.46 -8.28
C SER A 155 0.86 -2.61 -7.03
N ALA A 156 1.43 -3.18 -5.97
CA ALA A 156 1.82 -2.45 -4.78
C ALA A 156 3.14 -2.97 -4.22
N ALA A 157 3.98 -2.05 -3.74
CA ALA A 157 5.32 -2.35 -3.26
C ALA A 157 5.67 -1.51 -2.03
N LEU A 158 6.44 -2.09 -1.10
CA LEU A 158 7.16 -1.27 -0.12
C LEU A 158 8.30 -0.52 -0.80
N ASN A 159 8.54 0.72 -0.38
CA ASN A 159 9.61 1.56 -0.93
C ASN A 159 10.98 1.18 -0.37
N VAL A 160 11.47 0.01 -0.79
CA VAL A 160 12.73 -0.59 -0.38
C VAL A 160 13.47 -1.11 -1.61
N ASP A 161 14.78 -1.30 -1.49
CA ASP A 161 15.55 -1.89 -2.56
C ASP A 161 15.08 -3.32 -2.86
N ASP A 162 14.95 -3.63 -4.15
CA ASP A 162 14.58 -4.94 -4.68
C ASP A 162 13.31 -5.53 -4.03
N ALA A 163 12.27 -4.70 -3.84
CA ALA A 163 11.02 -5.10 -3.18
C ALA A 163 10.44 -6.42 -3.72
N LYS A 164 10.44 -6.62 -5.04
CA LYS A 164 9.98 -7.85 -5.70
C LYS A 164 10.80 -9.08 -5.29
N ARG A 165 12.14 -9.00 -5.34
CA ARG A 165 13.04 -10.10 -4.92
C ARG A 165 12.90 -10.42 -3.43
N ARG A 166 12.50 -9.43 -2.62
CA ARG A 166 12.30 -9.55 -1.17
C ARG A 166 10.89 -9.97 -0.77
N GLY A 167 9.98 -10.17 -1.74
CA GLY A 167 8.58 -10.53 -1.46
C GLY A 167 7.76 -9.41 -0.81
N LEU A 168 8.17 -8.17 -0.99
CA LEU A 168 7.53 -6.95 -0.47
C LEU A 168 6.76 -6.22 -1.58
N TYR A 169 6.19 -7.03 -2.49
CA TYR A 169 5.50 -6.64 -3.71
C TYR A 169 4.37 -7.64 -3.95
N ASP A 170 3.24 -7.18 -4.46
CA ASP A 170 2.21 -8.03 -5.04
C ASP A 170 1.50 -7.30 -6.16
N GLU A 171 0.85 -8.05 -7.06
CA GLU A 171 0.11 -7.51 -8.19
C GLU A 171 -1.18 -8.28 -8.44
N THR A 172 -2.15 -7.60 -9.05
CA THR A 172 -3.40 -8.19 -9.50
C THR A 172 -3.80 -7.55 -10.82
N THR A 173 -4.63 -8.24 -11.58
CA THR A 173 -5.03 -7.81 -12.92
C THR A 173 -6.50 -7.44 -12.92
N VAL A 174 -6.83 -6.40 -13.68
CA VAL A 174 -8.19 -5.97 -13.98
C VAL A 174 -8.36 -5.79 -15.49
N HIS A 175 -9.58 -5.93 -15.97
CA HIS A 175 -9.93 -5.80 -17.37
C HIS A 175 -11.05 -4.77 -17.52
N ILE A 176 -10.80 -3.75 -18.34
CA ILE A 176 -11.80 -2.76 -18.72
C ILE A 176 -12.50 -3.28 -19.98
N THR A 177 -13.76 -3.65 -19.85
CA THR A 177 -14.55 -4.23 -20.95
C THR A 177 -15.15 -3.11 -21.81
N SER A 178 -15.18 -3.29 -23.13
CA SER A 178 -15.85 -2.37 -24.07
C SER A 178 -17.38 -2.51 -24.04
#